data_AF-A0AAV6WLI2-F1
#
_entry.id   AF-A0AAV6WLI2-F1
#
_cell.length_a   1.000
_cell.length_b   1.000
_cell.length_c   1.000
_cell.angle_alpha   90.00
_cell.angle_beta   90.00
_cell.angle_gamma   90.00
#
_symmetry.space_group_name_H-M   'P 1'
#
loop_
_entity.id
_entity.type
_entity.pdbx_description
1 polymer ?
#
loop_
_entity_poly.entity_id
_entity_poly.type
_entity_poly.pdbx_seq_one_letter_code
_entity_poly.pdbx_strand_id
1 'polypeptide(L)'
;MATRRQCKWCGVPSLVPLGAQSLRCPTCHQVTTLQTNYNGYRPPGVNGNVNLMPTPDSNRPYRPRAVNGGVYQVQPQPYHPPAYGRKRAVLCGITYKGSQQSLNGSINDVVIMRKLLVEKFGFPSSAILMLTEEEDYKYIPTKKNVRAALRWLVQGSRPGDSLVFHYSGHGSQVRDLDGDEVDGYDESLLPVDYQTEGRILDDELNETIVRPLPKGATLHSIIDTCFSGTLLDLPNVCRINRQGNYRWEDHCIPHAAYKGTSGGLAISISACDDHQNSGDTTAFGPATGALTYSFVQTLRQEPRLTYGRLLISMHNRIRAARDAIGLNSNAPHLSQEPQLSSSFKFEIHSKPFTI
;
A
#
# COMPACT_ATOMS: atom_id res chain seq x y z
N MET A 1 29.40 -23.14 -33.31
CA MET A 1 28.53 -22.01 -33.74
C MET A 1 27.49 -21.76 -32.65
N ALA A 2 27.29 -20.52 -32.23
CA ALA A 2 26.38 -20.13 -31.14
C ALA A 2 25.39 -19.08 -31.64
N THR A 3 24.16 -19.07 -31.09
CA THR A 3 23.14 -18.06 -31.37
C THR A 3 22.85 -17.27 -30.09
N ARG A 4 22.51 -15.99 -30.25
CA ARG A 4 22.09 -15.14 -29.13
C ARG A 4 20.60 -15.39 -28.85
N ARG A 5 20.24 -15.66 -27.59
CA ARG A 5 18.86 -15.82 -27.12
C ARG A 5 18.66 -14.99 -25.85
N GLN A 6 17.50 -14.37 -25.71
CA GLN A 6 17.17 -13.61 -24.51
C GLN A 6 16.53 -14.53 -23.48
N CYS A 7 16.92 -14.37 -22.21
CA CYS A 7 16.21 -15.00 -21.10
C CYS A 7 14.77 -14.48 -21.07
N LYS A 8 13.79 -15.38 -21.02
CA LYS A 8 12.37 -15.01 -20.95
C LYS A 8 12.02 -14.24 -19.67
N TRP A 9 12.83 -14.39 -18.62
CA TRP A 9 12.54 -13.86 -17.29
C TRP A 9 13.17 -12.50 -17.00
N CYS A 10 14.44 -12.30 -17.36
CA CYS A 10 15.16 -11.05 -17.09
C CYS A 10 15.60 -10.30 -18.35
N GLY A 11 15.34 -10.83 -19.54
CA GLY A 11 15.69 -10.21 -20.82
C GLY A 11 17.19 -10.21 -21.16
N VAL A 12 18.06 -10.66 -20.25
CA VAL A 12 19.51 -10.71 -20.46
C VAL A 12 19.82 -11.62 -21.66
N PRO A 13 20.57 -11.12 -22.67
CA PRO A 13 20.96 -11.93 -23.81
C PRO A 13 22.10 -12.88 -23.43
N SER A 14 21.93 -14.16 -23.76
CA SER A 14 22.94 -15.20 -23.53
C SER A 14 23.28 -15.90 -24.84
N LEU A 15 24.55 -16.28 -24.98
CA LEU A 15 25.03 -17.12 -26.08
C LEU A 15 24.68 -18.56 -25.76
N VAL A 16 23.96 -19.21 -26.66
CA VAL A 16 23.63 -20.64 -26.55
C VAL A 16 24.14 -21.40 -27.77
N PRO A 17 24.59 -22.65 -27.63
CA PRO A 17 24.92 -23.50 -28.77
C PRO A 17 23.73 -23.63 -29.74
N LEU A 18 24.00 -23.70 -31.05
CA LEU A 18 22.97 -24.03 -32.03
C LEU A 18 22.39 -25.41 -31.71
N GLY A 19 21.08 -25.49 -31.46
CA GLY A 19 20.38 -26.72 -31.07
C GLY A 19 20.05 -26.85 -29.57
N ALA A 20 20.49 -25.91 -28.72
CA ALA A 20 20.10 -25.92 -27.31
C ALA A 20 18.57 -25.78 -27.14
N GLN A 21 17.96 -26.72 -26.41
CA GLN A 21 16.52 -26.74 -26.11
C GLN A 21 16.16 -25.92 -24.88
N SER A 22 17.15 -25.56 -24.06
CA SER A 22 16.97 -24.75 -22.86
C SER A 22 18.20 -23.88 -22.59
N LEU A 23 17.95 -22.76 -21.91
CA LEU A 23 18.93 -21.77 -21.49
C LEU A 23 18.76 -21.55 -20.00
N ARG A 24 19.79 -21.81 -19.18
CA ARG A 24 19.84 -21.34 -17.79
C ARG A 24 20.49 -19.96 -17.76
N CYS A 25 19.79 -18.96 -17.25
CA CYS A 25 20.30 -17.60 -17.21
C CYS A 25 21.42 -17.47 -16.15
N PRO A 26 22.58 -16.87 -16.49
CA PRO A 26 23.64 -16.64 -15.50
C PRO A 26 23.29 -15.57 -14.47
N THR A 27 22.32 -14.69 -14.76
CA THR A 27 21.95 -13.57 -13.88
C THR A 27 20.83 -13.93 -12.91
N CYS A 28 19.73 -14.55 -13.40
CA CYS A 28 18.58 -14.87 -12.55
C CYS A 28 18.43 -16.36 -12.25
N HIS A 29 19.35 -17.21 -12.75
CA HIS A 29 19.36 -18.66 -12.61
C HIS A 29 18.10 -19.41 -13.11
N GLN A 30 17.12 -18.71 -13.66
CA GLN A 30 15.92 -19.28 -14.25
C GLN A 30 16.21 -19.95 -15.60
N VAL A 31 15.44 -20.99 -15.90
CA VAL A 31 15.55 -21.76 -17.15
C VAL A 31 14.51 -21.26 -18.16
N THR A 32 14.96 -21.00 -19.38
CA THR A 32 14.13 -20.64 -20.53
C THR A 32 14.15 -21.79 -21.54
N THR A 33 13.01 -22.40 -21.82
CA THR A 33 12.88 -23.41 -22.88
C THR A 33 12.84 -22.73 -24.24
N LEU A 34 13.74 -23.13 -25.13
CA LEU A 34 13.86 -22.58 -26.48
C LEU A 34 13.03 -23.46 -27.43
N GLN A 35 11.92 -22.94 -27.97
CA GLN A 35 11.15 -23.66 -28.98
C GLN A 35 11.95 -23.75 -30.29
N THR A 36 12.14 -24.96 -30.77
CA THR A 36 12.68 -25.25 -32.11
C THR A 36 11.58 -25.01 -33.15
N ASN A 37 11.56 -23.84 -33.77
CA ASN A 37 10.76 -23.64 -34.98
C ASN A 37 11.41 -24.41 -36.14
N TYR A 38 10.92 -25.62 -36.42
CA TYR A 38 11.11 -26.27 -37.71
C TYR A 38 10.25 -25.52 -38.74
N ASN A 39 10.76 -24.42 -39.29
CA ASN A 39 10.23 -23.84 -40.52
C ASN A 39 11.15 -24.27 -41.67
N GLY A 40 10.57 -25.04 -42.60
CA GLY A 40 11.24 -25.67 -43.72
C GLY A 40 12.02 -24.69 -44.60
N TYR A 41 13.26 -25.07 -44.89
CA TYR A 41 14.07 -24.50 -45.96
C TYR A 41 13.39 -24.71 -47.32
N ARG A 42 13.27 -23.65 -48.13
CA ARG A 42 13.14 -23.73 -49.60
C ARG A 42 14.28 -22.95 -50.24
N PRO A 43 15.04 -23.52 -51.19
CA PRO A 43 16.18 -22.86 -51.82
C PRO A 43 15.74 -21.84 -52.89
N PRO A 44 16.59 -20.84 -53.22
CA PRO A 44 16.26 -19.78 -54.18
C PRO A 44 16.68 -20.13 -55.61
N GLY A 45 15.79 -19.87 -56.56
CA GLY A 45 16.08 -19.72 -57.99
C GLY A 45 15.20 -20.57 -58.90
N VAL A 46 14.35 -19.94 -59.72
CA VAL A 46 14.38 -19.90 -61.20
C VAL A 46 13.33 -18.89 -61.69
N ASN A 47 13.74 -18.09 -62.69
CA ASN A 47 13.02 -17.02 -63.38
C ASN A 47 11.65 -17.37 -63.97
N GLY A 48 10.79 -16.36 -64.12
CA GLY A 48 9.68 -16.41 -65.08
C GLY A 48 8.61 -15.32 -64.88
N ASN A 49 8.83 -14.15 -65.49
CA ASN A 49 7.83 -13.09 -65.67
C ASN A 49 6.55 -13.60 -66.34
N VAL A 50 5.38 -13.16 -65.84
CA VAL A 50 4.36 -12.56 -66.73
C VAL A 50 3.50 -11.55 -65.97
N ASN A 51 3.41 -10.36 -66.58
CA ASN A 51 2.56 -9.23 -66.23
C ASN A 51 1.07 -9.58 -66.21
N LEU A 52 0.29 -8.91 -65.37
CA LEU A 52 -1.03 -8.35 -65.72
C LEU A 52 -1.35 -7.15 -64.80
N MET A 53 -1.84 -6.08 -65.43
CA MET A 53 -2.01 -4.70 -64.93
C MET A 53 -3.39 -4.46 -64.22
N PRO A 54 -3.66 -3.25 -63.67
CA PRO A 54 -4.50 -3.01 -62.47
C PRO A 54 -5.89 -2.39 -62.77
N THR A 55 -6.73 -2.18 -61.73
CA THR A 55 -7.83 -1.16 -61.62
C THR A 55 -8.58 -1.26 -60.25
N PRO A 56 -9.40 -0.27 -59.78
CA PRO A 56 -8.96 0.69 -58.74
C PRO A 56 -9.95 0.89 -57.56
N ASP A 57 -9.54 1.70 -56.57
CA ASP A 57 -10.34 2.43 -55.56
C ASP A 57 -11.17 1.60 -54.53
N SER A 58 -11.30 1.98 -53.25
CA SER A 58 -11.34 3.32 -52.67
C SER A 58 -10.93 3.35 -51.17
N ASN A 59 -10.00 4.25 -50.88
CA ASN A 59 -9.82 5.16 -49.74
C ASN A 59 -10.06 4.78 -48.25
N ARG A 60 -8.98 5.12 -47.50
CA ARG A 60 -8.65 5.05 -46.07
C ARG A 60 -9.26 6.20 -45.24
N PRO A 61 -9.18 6.11 -43.89
CA PRO A 61 -8.95 7.27 -43.04
C PRO A 61 -7.53 7.31 -42.42
N TYR A 62 -6.89 8.47 -42.62
CA TYR A 62 -6.00 9.25 -41.76
C TYR A 62 -4.89 8.57 -40.91
N ARG A 63 -3.62 8.87 -41.26
CA ARG A 63 -2.45 8.74 -40.37
C ARG A 63 -1.98 10.13 -39.94
N PRO A 64 -1.80 10.44 -38.64
CA PRO A 64 -1.09 11.63 -38.22
C PRO A 64 0.41 11.51 -38.54
N ARG A 65 0.98 12.61 -39.06
CA ARG A 65 2.42 12.81 -39.30
C ARG A 65 3.13 12.96 -37.94
N ALA A 66 4.18 12.17 -37.72
CA ALA A 66 5.07 12.34 -36.58
C ALA A 66 5.88 13.64 -36.73
N VAL A 67 5.75 14.53 -35.75
CA VAL A 67 6.63 15.69 -35.55
C VAL A 67 7.66 15.30 -34.49
N ASN A 68 8.93 15.56 -34.77
CA ASN A 68 10.09 15.32 -33.92
C ASN A 68 9.89 15.86 -32.49
N GLY A 69 10.20 15.04 -31.48
CA GLY A 69 10.34 15.51 -30.10
C GLY A 69 10.51 14.36 -29.10
N GLY A 70 11.73 14.20 -28.58
CA GLY A 70 12.10 13.54 -27.32
C GLY A 70 11.36 12.27 -26.91
N VAL A 71 12.02 11.11 -27.05
CA VAL A 71 11.63 9.89 -26.33
C VAL A 71 11.92 10.10 -24.85
N TYR A 72 10.95 10.63 -24.10
CA TYR A 72 10.92 10.41 -22.65
C TYR A 72 10.68 8.92 -22.45
N GLN A 73 11.71 8.20 -22.00
CA GLN A 73 11.53 6.83 -21.55
C GLN A 73 10.63 6.85 -20.30
N VAL A 74 9.33 6.64 -20.50
CA VAL A 74 8.42 6.27 -19.43
C VAL A 74 8.93 4.92 -18.91
N GLN A 75 9.54 4.91 -17.74
CA GLN A 75 9.87 3.67 -17.06
C GLN A 75 8.57 2.85 -16.92
N PRO A 76 8.56 1.55 -17.30
CA PRO A 76 7.37 0.73 -17.15
C PRO A 76 7.03 0.66 -15.66
N GLN A 77 5.94 1.32 -15.27
CA GLN A 77 5.39 1.17 -13.93
C GLN A 77 4.94 -0.28 -13.75
N PRO A 78 5.11 -0.86 -12.54
CA PRO A 78 4.50 -2.14 -12.23
C PRO A 78 3.02 -2.11 -12.61
N TYR A 79 2.56 -3.15 -13.34
CA TYR A 79 1.20 -3.24 -13.85
C TYR A 79 0.22 -3.40 -12.68
N HIS A 80 -0.27 -2.27 -12.16
CA HIS A 80 -1.35 -2.22 -11.20
C HIS A 80 -2.70 -2.38 -11.95
N PRO A 81 -3.75 -2.93 -11.29
CA PRO A 81 -5.08 -2.95 -11.86
C PRO A 81 -5.51 -1.52 -12.22
N PRO A 82 -6.42 -1.32 -13.18
CA PRO A 82 -6.87 0.02 -13.52
C PRO A 82 -7.36 0.76 -12.27
N ALA A 83 -6.87 1.98 -12.03
CA ALA A 83 -7.22 2.81 -10.86
C ALA A 83 -8.66 3.38 -10.96
N TYR A 84 -9.62 2.61 -11.47
CA TYR A 84 -10.99 3.06 -11.71
C TYR A 84 -11.95 2.37 -10.74
N GLY A 85 -12.68 3.15 -9.95
CA GLY A 85 -13.68 2.66 -9.02
C GLY A 85 -13.86 3.63 -7.85
N ARG A 86 -15.08 3.68 -7.30
CA ARG A 86 -15.38 4.54 -6.14
C ARG A 86 -14.80 4.02 -4.83
N LYS A 87 -14.31 2.78 -4.80
CA LYS A 87 -13.75 2.15 -3.60
C LYS A 87 -12.42 1.48 -3.96
N ARG A 88 -11.32 1.93 -3.36
CA ARG A 88 -9.96 1.39 -3.60
C ARG A 88 -9.24 1.19 -2.27
N ALA A 89 -8.45 0.13 -2.15
CA ALA A 89 -7.65 -0.09 -0.95
C ALA A 89 -6.23 -0.56 -1.26
N VAL A 90 -5.28 -0.15 -0.43
CA VAL A 90 -3.93 -0.71 -0.34
C VAL A 90 -3.77 -1.28 1.05
N LEU A 91 -3.47 -2.58 1.14
CA LEU A 91 -3.24 -3.30 2.39
C LEU A 91 -1.80 -3.81 2.37
N CYS A 92 -0.97 -3.39 3.32
CA CYS A 92 0.45 -3.70 3.40
C CYS A 92 0.75 -4.42 4.71
N GLY A 93 1.20 -5.67 4.62
CA GLY A 93 1.49 -6.53 5.77
C GLY A 93 2.92 -7.05 5.68
N ILE A 94 3.79 -6.67 6.61
CA ILE A 94 5.22 -6.99 6.56
C ILE A 94 5.63 -7.77 7.81
N THR A 95 6.15 -8.97 7.61
CA THR A 95 6.61 -9.89 8.67
C THR A 95 8.13 -9.88 8.86
N TYR A 96 8.90 -9.36 7.90
CA TYR A 96 10.36 -9.30 7.94
C TYR A 96 10.98 -10.70 8.14
N LYS A 97 10.54 -11.67 7.32
CA LYS A 97 10.89 -13.09 7.49
C LYS A 97 12.41 -13.29 7.48
N GLY A 98 12.92 -14.01 8.47
CA GLY A 98 14.35 -14.29 8.62
C GLY A 98 15.18 -13.17 9.26
N SER A 99 14.55 -12.08 9.71
CA SER A 99 15.20 -11.07 10.55
C SER A 99 15.05 -11.39 12.04
N GLN A 100 15.89 -10.78 12.89
CA GLN A 100 15.78 -10.87 14.36
C GLN A 100 14.53 -10.16 14.93
N GLN A 101 13.89 -9.32 14.12
CA GLN A 101 12.71 -8.55 14.48
C GLN A 101 11.48 -9.04 13.70
N SER A 102 11.42 -10.34 13.37
CA SER A 102 10.31 -10.88 12.60
C SER A 102 8.98 -10.76 13.35
N LEU A 103 7.95 -10.35 12.64
CA LEU A 103 6.56 -10.37 13.08
C LEU A 103 5.86 -11.61 12.49
N ASN A 104 4.87 -12.12 13.18
CA ASN A 104 4.04 -13.26 12.80
C ASN A 104 2.62 -12.83 12.39
N GLY A 105 2.13 -11.67 12.83
CA GLY A 105 0.72 -11.30 12.67
C GLY A 105 0.36 -10.40 11.49
N SER A 106 1.32 -9.69 10.91
CA SER A 106 1.02 -8.64 9.93
C SER A 106 0.36 -9.12 8.63
N ILE A 107 0.65 -10.36 8.21
CA ILE A 107 -0.04 -10.96 7.05
C ILE A 107 -1.49 -11.31 7.41
N ASN A 108 -1.73 -11.81 8.63
CA ASN A 108 -3.09 -12.11 9.07
C ASN A 108 -3.93 -10.84 9.17
N ASP A 109 -3.36 -9.73 9.67
CA ASP A 109 -3.99 -8.41 9.74
C ASP A 109 -4.54 -7.94 8.38
N VAL A 110 -3.72 -7.97 7.33
CA VAL A 110 -4.17 -7.57 5.99
C VAL A 110 -5.20 -8.53 5.41
N VAL A 111 -5.13 -9.83 5.73
CA VAL A 111 -6.13 -10.82 5.31
C VAL A 111 -7.49 -10.56 5.97
N ILE A 112 -7.53 -10.29 7.28
CA ILE A 112 -8.79 -10.00 7.97
C ILE A 112 -9.36 -8.64 7.56
N MET A 113 -8.52 -7.64 7.31
CA MET A 113 -8.93 -6.35 6.78
C MET A 113 -9.52 -6.49 5.37
N ARG A 114 -8.87 -7.26 4.48
CA ARG A 114 -9.40 -7.54 3.13
C ARG A 114 -10.79 -8.16 3.19
N LYS A 115 -11.00 -9.16 4.05
CA LYS A 115 -12.31 -9.79 4.25
C LYS A 115 -13.34 -8.77 4.72
N LEU A 116 -13.00 -7.94 5.73
CA LEU A 116 -13.89 -6.88 6.21
C LEU A 116 -14.32 -5.92 5.08
N LEU A 117 -13.36 -5.43 4.29
CA LEU A 117 -13.63 -4.47 3.22
C LEU A 117 -14.54 -5.05 2.13
N VAL A 118 -14.30 -6.30 1.73
CA VAL A 118 -15.11 -6.98 0.71
C VAL A 118 -16.50 -7.33 1.25
N GLU A 119 -16.56 -8.03 2.38
CA GLU A 119 -17.81 -8.62 2.91
C GLU A 119 -18.74 -7.55 3.49
N LYS A 120 -18.20 -6.56 4.21
CA LYS A 120 -19.01 -5.58 4.95
C LYS A 120 -19.16 -4.25 4.20
N PHE A 121 -18.11 -3.81 3.52
CA PHE A 121 -18.09 -2.48 2.88
C PHE A 121 -18.17 -2.53 1.36
N GLY A 122 -18.24 -3.72 0.76
CA GLY A 122 -18.47 -3.89 -0.68
C GLY A 122 -17.33 -3.37 -1.55
N PHE A 123 -16.09 -3.39 -1.06
CA PHE A 123 -14.92 -3.12 -1.90
C PHE A 123 -14.76 -4.24 -2.93
N PRO A 124 -14.68 -3.93 -4.24
CA PRO A 124 -14.37 -4.95 -5.25
C PRO A 124 -13.01 -5.57 -4.98
N SER A 125 -12.89 -6.90 -4.98
CA SER A 125 -11.60 -7.57 -4.72
C SER A 125 -10.50 -7.18 -5.72
N SER A 126 -10.88 -6.77 -6.94
CA SER A 126 -9.97 -6.25 -7.97
C SER A 126 -9.47 -4.82 -7.72
N ALA A 127 -10.11 -4.09 -6.80
CA ALA A 127 -9.76 -2.74 -6.39
C ALA A 127 -9.04 -2.71 -5.02
N ILE A 128 -8.53 -3.87 -4.58
CA ILE A 128 -7.70 -4.00 -3.38
C ILE A 128 -6.33 -4.51 -3.82
N LEU A 129 -5.30 -3.69 -3.60
CA LEU A 129 -3.91 -4.12 -3.68
C LEU A 129 -3.46 -4.64 -2.32
N MET A 130 -2.98 -5.88 -2.28
CA MET A 130 -2.41 -6.49 -1.08
C MET A 130 -0.92 -6.68 -1.31
N LEU A 131 -0.10 -6.12 -0.42
CA LEU A 131 1.35 -6.20 -0.47
C LEU A 131 1.85 -6.99 0.74
N THR A 132 2.40 -8.17 0.47
CA THR A 132 3.01 -9.04 1.51
C THR A 132 4.20 -9.80 0.94
N GLU A 133 5.04 -10.35 1.81
CA GLU A 133 6.18 -11.20 1.42
C GLU A 133 5.75 -12.55 0.81
N GLU A 134 4.47 -12.90 0.84
CA GLU A 134 3.92 -14.13 0.23
C GLU A 134 3.35 -13.93 -1.17
N GLU A 135 3.26 -12.67 -1.62
CA GLU A 135 2.74 -12.33 -2.95
C GLU A 135 3.83 -12.38 -4.04
N ASP A 136 3.40 -12.26 -5.31
CA ASP A 136 4.30 -12.08 -6.44
C ASP A 136 5.31 -10.93 -6.21
N TYR A 137 6.48 -11.00 -6.84
CA TYR A 137 7.58 -10.02 -6.67
C TYR A 137 7.16 -8.53 -6.85
N LYS A 138 6.13 -8.26 -7.63
CA LYS A 138 5.55 -6.92 -7.85
C LYS A 138 4.71 -6.38 -6.68
N TYR A 139 4.33 -7.25 -5.76
CA TYR A 139 3.53 -6.96 -4.57
C TYR A 139 4.28 -7.25 -3.27
N ILE A 140 5.52 -7.73 -3.33
CA ILE A 140 6.42 -7.71 -2.17
C ILE A 140 6.54 -6.25 -1.69
N PRO A 141 6.39 -5.96 -0.38
CA PRO A 141 6.33 -4.61 0.18
C PRO A 141 7.72 -3.95 0.27
N THR A 142 8.40 -3.86 -0.87
CA THR A 142 9.60 -3.04 -1.06
C THR A 142 9.24 -1.56 -1.05
N LYS A 143 10.18 -0.68 -0.71
CA LYS A 143 9.95 0.78 -0.70
C LYS A 143 9.38 1.25 -2.03
N LYS A 144 9.93 0.74 -3.14
CA LYS A 144 9.45 1.03 -4.49
C LYS A 144 7.99 0.59 -4.71
N ASN A 145 7.65 -0.64 -4.32
CA ASN A 145 6.31 -1.18 -4.56
C ASN A 145 5.26 -0.53 -3.67
N VAL A 146 5.58 -0.25 -2.40
CA VAL A 146 4.71 0.50 -1.48
C VAL A 146 4.40 1.88 -2.06
N ARG A 147 5.42 2.64 -2.47
CA ARG A 147 5.22 3.96 -3.11
C ARG A 147 4.36 3.88 -4.37
N ALA A 148 4.59 2.88 -5.21
CA ALA A 148 3.80 2.69 -6.43
C ALA A 148 2.32 2.38 -6.13
N ALA A 149 2.07 1.51 -5.14
CA ALA A 149 0.72 1.19 -4.69
C ALA A 149 0.00 2.39 -4.07
N LEU A 150 0.69 3.20 -3.27
CA LEU A 150 0.13 4.42 -2.68
C LEU A 150 -0.22 5.46 -3.74
N ARG A 151 0.64 5.67 -4.75
CA ARG A 151 0.28 6.53 -5.89
C ARG A 151 -0.93 6.00 -6.65
N TRP A 152 -1.00 4.68 -6.85
CA TRP A 152 -2.15 4.04 -7.47
C TRP A 152 -3.44 4.26 -6.68
N LEU A 153 -3.39 4.23 -5.34
CA LEU A 153 -4.55 4.39 -4.46
C LEU A 153 -5.29 5.71 -4.73
N VAL A 154 -4.53 6.80 -4.85
CA VAL A 154 -5.08 8.15 -5.05
C VAL A 154 -5.20 8.55 -6.52
N GLN A 155 -4.63 7.78 -7.45
CA GLN A 155 -4.61 8.12 -8.86
C GLN A 155 -6.03 8.28 -9.41
N GLY A 156 -6.31 9.46 -9.97
CA GLY A 156 -7.60 9.76 -10.60
C GLY A 156 -8.77 9.80 -9.64
N SER A 157 -8.51 10.06 -8.35
CA SER A 157 -9.55 10.20 -7.33
C SER A 157 -10.56 11.29 -7.68
N ARG A 158 -11.83 11.05 -7.36
CA ARG A 158 -12.96 11.95 -7.65
C ARG A 158 -13.83 12.15 -6.42
N PRO A 159 -14.68 13.20 -6.40
CA PRO A 159 -15.68 13.35 -5.35
C PRO A 159 -16.54 12.09 -5.20
N GLY A 160 -16.69 11.60 -3.98
CA GLY A 160 -17.42 10.38 -3.64
C GLY A 160 -16.59 9.09 -3.63
N ASP A 161 -15.30 9.16 -3.95
CA ASP A 161 -14.39 8.02 -3.80
C ASP A 161 -14.07 7.77 -2.30
N SER A 162 -13.95 6.49 -1.93
CA SER A 162 -13.55 6.00 -0.62
C SER A 162 -12.28 5.16 -0.75
N LEU A 163 -11.21 5.63 -0.12
CA LEU A 163 -9.87 5.07 -0.20
C LEU A 163 -9.50 4.51 1.17
N VAL A 164 -8.92 3.32 1.19
CA VAL A 164 -8.42 2.71 2.42
C VAL A 164 -6.93 2.42 2.28
N PHE A 165 -6.13 2.92 3.20
CA PHE A 165 -4.76 2.47 3.40
C PHE A 165 -4.69 1.72 4.72
N HIS A 166 -4.19 0.49 4.70
CA HIS A 166 -3.93 -0.27 5.91
C HIS A 166 -2.49 -0.74 5.91
N TYR A 167 -1.80 -0.52 7.02
CA TYR A 167 -0.45 -0.99 7.24
C TYR A 167 -0.39 -1.78 8.54
N SER A 168 0.24 -2.95 8.50
CA SER A 168 0.68 -3.71 9.67
C SER A 168 2.14 -4.13 9.45
N GLY A 169 3.01 -3.78 10.41
CA GLY A 169 4.45 -3.99 10.30
C GLY A 169 5.21 -3.14 11.31
N HIS A 170 6.51 -2.95 11.08
CA HIS A 170 7.33 -2.06 11.91
C HIS A 170 7.25 -0.62 11.46
N GLY A 171 7.46 0.25 12.44
CA GLY A 171 7.57 1.69 12.30
C GLY A 171 8.77 2.17 13.12
N SER A 172 9.26 3.34 12.77
CA SER A 172 10.40 3.96 13.45
C SER A 172 10.20 5.46 13.47
N GLN A 173 10.81 6.12 14.45
CA GLN A 173 10.97 7.57 14.43
C GLN A 173 12.39 7.95 13.99
N VAL A 174 12.52 9.11 13.35
CA VAL A 174 13.79 9.82 13.10
C VAL A 174 13.68 11.21 13.70
N ARG A 175 14.82 11.83 14.01
CA ARG A 175 14.80 13.21 14.49
C ARG A 175 14.37 14.13 13.34
N ASP A 176 13.34 14.92 13.58
CA ASP A 176 12.87 15.96 12.66
C ASP A 176 14.00 17.00 12.47
N LEU A 177 14.24 17.35 11.20
CA LEU A 177 15.27 18.29 10.79
C LEU A 177 14.72 19.62 10.26
N ASP A 178 13.43 19.71 9.90
CA ASP A 178 12.81 20.93 9.38
C ASP A 178 11.85 21.60 10.37
N GLY A 179 11.56 20.93 11.49
CA GLY A 179 10.86 21.49 12.63
C GLY A 179 9.35 21.55 12.43
N ASP A 180 8.81 20.65 11.61
CA ASP A 180 7.38 20.56 11.34
C ASP A 180 6.62 19.53 12.20
N GLU A 181 7.32 18.82 13.10
CA GLU A 181 6.73 17.92 14.09
C GLU A 181 6.67 18.51 15.50
N VAL A 182 5.54 18.31 16.19
CA VAL A 182 5.28 18.89 17.52
C VAL A 182 6.18 18.28 18.60
N ASP A 183 6.51 17.00 18.46
CA ASP A 183 7.41 16.27 19.37
C ASP A 183 8.87 16.25 18.90
N GLY A 184 9.14 16.75 17.68
CA GLY A 184 10.46 16.83 17.05
C GLY A 184 10.96 15.52 16.44
N TYR A 185 10.06 14.60 16.08
CA TYR A 185 10.42 13.35 15.42
C TYR A 185 9.48 12.98 14.26
N ASP A 186 10.03 12.75 13.07
CA ASP A 186 9.25 12.18 11.96
C ASP A 186 9.01 10.68 12.20
N GLU A 187 7.78 10.24 12.00
CA GLU A 187 7.45 8.84 11.91
C GLU A 187 7.77 8.24 10.54
N SER A 188 7.95 6.93 10.51
CA SER A 188 8.27 6.24 9.27
C SER A 188 7.80 4.80 9.26
N LEU A 189 7.37 4.37 8.07
CA LEU A 189 7.15 2.97 7.76
C LEU A 189 8.46 2.31 7.37
N LEU A 190 8.61 1.03 7.72
CA LEU A 190 9.76 0.20 7.34
C LEU A 190 9.36 -0.81 6.26
N PRO A 191 9.59 -0.53 4.97
CA PRO A 191 9.47 -1.53 3.91
C PRO A 191 10.36 -2.75 4.16
N VAL A 192 10.12 -3.87 3.49
CA VAL A 192 10.92 -5.09 3.70
C VAL A 192 12.41 -4.90 3.39
N ASP A 193 12.74 -3.96 2.51
CA ASP A 193 14.09 -3.58 2.07
C ASP A 193 14.60 -2.29 2.73
N TYR A 194 14.03 -1.88 3.88
CA TYR A 194 14.39 -0.63 4.55
C TYR A 194 15.88 -0.51 4.91
N GLN A 195 16.58 -1.63 5.09
CA GLN A 195 18.02 -1.65 5.40
C GLN A 195 18.87 -1.15 4.24
N THR A 196 18.41 -1.32 2.99
CA THR A 196 19.14 -0.92 1.78
C THR A 196 18.53 0.32 1.11
N GLU A 197 17.20 0.42 1.06
CA GLU A 197 16.48 1.51 0.37
C GLU A 197 15.97 2.60 1.33
N GLY A 198 16.16 2.41 2.63
CA GLY A 198 15.72 3.31 3.67
C GLY A 198 14.22 3.22 3.98
N ARG A 199 13.78 4.10 4.86
CA ARG A 199 12.41 4.17 5.41
C ARG A 199 11.50 5.00 4.49
N ILE A 200 10.19 4.96 4.70
CA ILE A 200 9.23 5.90 4.10
C ILE A 200 8.75 6.82 5.22
N LEU A 201 9.09 8.11 5.14
CA LEU A 201 8.70 9.11 6.13
C LEU A 201 7.21 9.47 5.98
N ASP A 202 6.61 9.92 7.06
CA ASP A 202 5.28 10.53 7.13
C ASP A 202 5.08 11.68 6.13
N ASP A 203 6.06 12.56 5.94
CA ASP A 203 6.06 13.61 4.92
C ASP A 203 5.85 13.06 3.51
N GLU A 204 6.55 11.96 3.21
CA GLU A 204 6.44 11.27 1.93
C GLU A 204 5.05 10.64 1.77
N LEU A 205 4.48 10.10 2.85
CA LEU A 205 3.11 9.58 2.86
C LEU A 205 2.11 10.71 2.66
N ASN A 206 2.24 11.82 3.38
CA ASN A 206 1.38 12.99 3.29
C ASN A 206 1.36 13.52 1.85
N GLU A 207 2.53 13.77 1.27
CA GLU A 207 2.67 14.22 -0.11
C GLU A 207 2.04 13.23 -1.11
N THR A 208 2.18 11.93 -0.86
CA THR A 208 1.71 10.90 -1.79
C THR A 208 0.20 10.66 -1.72
N ILE A 209 -0.42 10.63 -0.53
CA ILE A 209 -1.83 10.21 -0.37
C ILE A 209 -2.75 11.20 0.32
N VAL A 210 -2.23 12.17 1.09
CA VAL A 210 -3.05 13.16 1.81
C VAL A 210 -3.22 14.42 0.97
N ARG A 211 -2.10 15.06 0.60
CA ARG A 211 -2.07 16.31 -0.17
C ARG A 211 -2.87 16.25 -1.48
N PRO A 212 -2.80 15.19 -2.32
CA PRO A 212 -3.55 15.13 -3.58
C PRO A 212 -5.03 14.79 -3.42
N LEU A 213 -5.52 14.52 -2.21
CA LEU A 213 -6.89 14.06 -2.00
C LEU A 213 -7.92 15.17 -2.33
N PRO A 214 -8.76 15.00 -3.37
CA PRO A 214 -9.63 16.06 -3.85
C PRO A 214 -10.90 16.20 -3.01
N LYS A 215 -11.54 17.36 -3.09
CA LYS A 215 -12.83 17.64 -2.44
C LYS A 215 -13.86 16.53 -2.66
N GLY A 216 -14.43 16.03 -1.57
CA GLY A 216 -15.45 15.00 -1.57
C GLY A 216 -14.92 13.56 -1.68
N ALA A 217 -13.62 13.34 -1.90
CA ALA A 217 -13.00 12.04 -1.68
C ALA A 217 -12.69 11.84 -0.20
N THR A 218 -12.69 10.60 0.27
CA THR A 218 -12.35 10.24 1.64
C THR A 218 -11.23 9.20 1.65
N LEU A 219 -10.21 9.41 2.48
CA LEU A 219 -9.15 8.47 2.77
C LEU A 219 -9.23 8.06 4.24
N HIS A 220 -9.30 6.76 4.49
CA HIS A 220 -9.16 6.17 5.81
C HIS A 220 -7.87 5.39 5.88
N SER A 221 -7.05 5.72 6.86
CA SER A 221 -5.81 5.03 7.17
C SER A 221 -5.98 4.23 8.47
N ILE A 222 -5.59 2.96 8.46
CA ILE A 222 -5.58 2.10 9.65
C ILE A 222 -4.16 1.58 9.81
N ILE A 223 -3.46 2.06 10.83
CA ILE A 223 -2.01 1.88 10.97
C ILE A 223 -1.70 1.10 12.25
N ASP A 224 -1.31 -0.15 12.09
CA ASP A 224 -0.96 -1.06 13.18
C ASP A 224 0.57 -1.22 13.26
N THR A 225 1.21 -0.23 13.89
CA THR A 225 2.65 -0.21 14.16
C THR A 225 2.96 0.63 15.39
N CYS A 226 4.10 0.37 16.05
CA CYS A 226 4.71 1.32 16.96
C CYS A 226 4.94 2.68 16.30
N PHE A 227 4.83 3.75 17.10
CA PHE A 227 5.15 5.12 16.70
C PHE A 227 4.36 5.57 15.47
N SER A 228 3.03 5.70 15.61
CA SER A 228 2.15 6.01 14.48
C SER A 228 1.05 7.03 14.76
N GLY A 229 1.14 7.77 15.87
CA GLY A 229 0.14 8.79 16.22
C GLY A 229 -0.07 9.81 15.09
N THR A 230 1.01 10.18 14.42
CA THR A 230 1.07 11.28 13.46
C THR A 230 1.54 10.87 12.06
N LEU A 231 1.71 9.57 11.72
CA LEU A 231 2.23 9.04 10.44
C LEU A 231 1.68 9.61 9.10
N LEU A 232 0.57 10.34 9.10
CA LEU A 232 0.02 11.01 7.90
C LEU A 232 0.06 12.54 7.99
N ASP A 233 0.68 13.08 9.03
CA ASP A 233 0.77 14.48 9.41
C ASP A 233 -0.56 15.21 9.35
N LEU A 234 -1.57 14.57 9.93
CA LEU A 234 -2.90 15.12 9.94
C LEU A 234 -2.99 16.20 11.03
N PRO A 235 -3.46 17.42 10.69
CA PRO A 235 -3.36 18.58 11.56
C PRO A 235 -4.21 18.52 12.83
N ASN A 236 -5.15 17.57 12.94
CA ASN A 236 -6.04 17.48 14.07
C ASN A 236 -5.92 16.10 14.71
N VAL A 237 -5.48 16.05 15.96
CA VAL A 237 -5.42 14.82 16.77
C VAL A 237 -6.55 14.82 17.78
N CYS A 238 -7.34 13.74 17.79
CA CYS A 238 -8.45 13.56 18.72
C CYS A 238 -7.97 12.79 19.95
N ARG A 239 -7.98 13.46 21.11
CA ARG A 239 -7.80 12.82 22.41
C ARG A 239 -9.15 12.48 22.99
N ILE A 240 -9.42 11.20 23.21
CA ILE A 240 -10.63 10.71 23.86
C ILE A 240 -10.27 10.04 25.18
N ASN A 241 -11.02 10.34 26.24
CA ASN A 241 -10.84 9.70 27.53
C ASN A 241 -11.82 8.54 27.74
N ARG A 242 -11.67 7.84 28.86
CA ARG A 242 -12.49 6.66 29.20
C ARG A 242 -13.97 6.97 29.40
N GLN A 243 -14.31 8.20 29.77
CA GLN A 243 -15.69 8.65 29.92
C GLN A 243 -16.33 9.01 28.57
N GLY A 244 -15.56 8.93 27.47
CA GLY A 244 -15.99 9.33 26.14
C GLY A 244 -15.92 10.83 25.89
N ASN A 245 -15.38 11.62 26.82
CA ASN A 245 -15.12 13.03 26.58
C ASN A 245 -13.92 13.14 25.64
N TYR A 246 -14.02 14.02 24.65
CA TYR A 246 -12.99 14.16 23.63
C TYR A 246 -12.64 15.63 23.40
N ARG A 247 -11.42 15.86 22.90
CA ARG A 247 -10.98 17.16 22.40
C ARG A 247 -10.14 16.97 21.13
N TRP A 248 -10.24 17.93 20.24
CA TRP A 248 -9.33 18.05 19.10
C TRP A 248 -8.16 18.95 19.48
N GLU A 249 -6.95 18.43 19.38
CA GLU A 249 -5.70 19.16 19.47
C GLU A 249 -5.29 19.60 18.06
N ASP A 250 -4.84 20.85 17.95
CA ASP A 250 -4.31 21.40 16.71
C ASP A 250 -2.80 21.16 16.68
N HIS A 251 -2.35 20.40 15.70
CA HIS A 251 -0.96 20.04 15.49
C HIS A 251 -0.37 20.76 14.27
N CYS A 252 -1.06 21.78 13.74
CA CYS A 252 -0.47 22.65 12.73
C CYS A 252 0.69 23.45 13.32
N ILE A 253 1.86 23.38 12.69
CA ILE A 253 2.96 24.30 13.00
C ILE A 253 2.84 25.54 12.09
N PRO A 254 2.65 26.76 12.64
CA PRO A 254 2.33 27.97 11.86
C PRO A 254 3.36 28.36 10.79
N HIS A 255 4.60 27.85 10.91
CA HIS A 255 5.71 28.16 10.01
C HIS A 255 6.17 26.97 9.17
N ALA A 256 5.53 25.81 9.33
CA ALA A 256 5.82 24.60 8.57
C ALA A 256 5.08 24.58 7.22
N ALA A 257 5.48 23.65 6.36
CA ALA A 257 4.79 23.38 5.10
C ALA A 257 3.33 22.95 5.36
N TYR A 258 2.44 23.26 4.43
CA TYR A 258 1.04 22.83 4.56
C TYR A 258 0.93 21.31 4.34
N LYS A 259 0.58 20.58 5.40
CA LYS A 259 0.36 19.12 5.41
C LYS A 259 -1.11 18.70 5.30
N GLY A 260 -1.99 19.60 4.83
CA GLY A 260 -3.41 19.29 4.63
C GLY A 260 -3.76 18.72 3.25
N THR A 261 -5.05 18.49 3.00
CA THR A 261 -5.56 17.87 1.77
C THR A 261 -5.94 18.90 0.70
N SER A 262 -6.14 18.47 -0.54
CA SER A 262 -6.76 19.27 -1.62
C SER A 262 -8.29 19.37 -1.49
N GLY A 263 -8.78 19.44 -0.25
CA GLY A 263 -10.20 19.56 0.11
C GLY A 263 -10.91 18.24 0.42
N GLY A 264 -10.26 17.09 0.23
CA GLY A 264 -10.77 15.78 0.63
C GLY A 264 -10.65 15.51 2.13
N LEU A 265 -11.35 14.50 2.63
CA LEU A 265 -11.33 14.12 4.04
C LEU A 265 -10.31 12.99 4.26
N ALA A 266 -9.22 13.25 4.98
CA ALA A 266 -8.31 12.21 5.44
C ALA A 266 -8.54 11.93 6.93
N ILE A 267 -8.59 10.66 7.31
CA ILE A 267 -8.75 10.19 8.68
C ILE A 267 -7.77 9.05 8.91
N SER A 268 -7.00 9.09 9.99
CA SER A 268 -6.12 8.01 10.43
C SER A 268 -6.59 7.46 11.77
N ILE A 269 -6.61 6.14 11.90
CA ILE A 269 -6.73 5.43 13.18
C ILE A 269 -5.45 4.62 13.36
N SER A 270 -4.68 4.94 14.39
CA SER A 270 -3.35 4.37 14.59
C SER A 270 -3.14 3.83 16.00
N ALA A 271 -2.17 2.94 16.16
CA ALA A 271 -1.76 2.42 17.46
C ALA A 271 -0.75 3.40 18.09
N CYS A 272 -1.13 4.06 19.18
CA CYS A 272 -0.20 4.87 19.97
C CYS A 272 0.35 3.99 21.09
N ASP A 273 1.67 3.85 21.17
CA ASP A 273 2.36 3.26 22.31
C ASP A 273 3.40 4.27 22.82
N ASP A 274 3.44 4.49 24.13
CA ASP A 274 4.42 5.37 24.77
C ASP A 274 5.80 4.69 24.91
N HIS A 275 5.91 3.37 24.64
CA HIS A 275 7.15 2.60 24.83
C HIS A 275 7.43 1.61 23.68
N GLN A 276 8.72 1.33 23.50
CA GLN A 276 9.36 0.93 22.25
C GLN A 276 9.05 -0.47 21.66
N ASN A 277 7.98 -1.19 22.04
CA ASN A 277 7.78 -2.58 21.60
C ASN A 277 6.32 -2.97 21.28
N SER A 278 5.91 -2.88 20.01
CA SER A 278 4.70 -3.50 19.47
C SER A 278 5.02 -4.95 19.18
N GLY A 279 4.75 -5.81 20.16
CA GLY A 279 4.78 -7.25 19.95
C GLY A 279 3.45 -7.73 19.36
N ASP A 280 3.50 -8.72 18.48
CA ASP A 280 2.31 -9.53 18.19
C ASP A 280 1.78 -10.14 19.47
N THR A 281 0.47 -10.12 19.63
CA THR A 281 -0.20 -10.64 20.82
C THR A 281 -1.09 -11.81 20.43
N THR A 282 -0.88 -12.94 21.10
CA THR A 282 -1.69 -14.15 20.94
C THR A 282 -3.03 -14.06 21.69
N ALA A 283 -3.22 -13.00 22.47
CA ALA A 283 -4.43 -12.78 23.27
C ALA A 283 -5.70 -12.59 22.45
N PHE A 284 -5.53 -12.15 21.20
CA PHE A 284 -6.62 -11.90 20.28
C PHE A 284 -6.83 -13.05 19.29
N GLY A 285 -6.15 -14.19 19.45
CA GLY A 285 -6.21 -15.35 18.55
C GLY A 285 -4.86 -15.64 17.86
N PRO A 286 -4.83 -16.29 16.67
CA PRO A 286 -3.58 -16.41 15.91
C PRO A 286 -2.94 -15.01 15.76
N ALA A 287 -1.62 -14.91 15.88
CA ALA A 287 -0.86 -13.64 15.95
C ALA A 287 -1.51 -12.54 15.08
N THR A 288 -2.09 -11.53 15.71
CA THR A 288 -2.84 -10.43 15.05
C THR A 288 -2.53 -9.16 15.83
N GLY A 289 -2.37 -8.03 15.16
CA GLY A 289 -2.19 -6.74 15.81
C GLY A 289 -3.43 -6.34 16.63
N ALA A 290 -3.23 -5.77 17.82
CA ALA A 290 -4.33 -5.49 18.73
C ALA A 290 -5.29 -4.43 18.16
N LEU A 291 -4.74 -3.45 17.44
CA LEU A 291 -5.51 -2.40 16.77
C LEU A 291 -6.37 -2.98 15.66
N THR A 292 -5.76 -3.72 14.73
CA THR A 292 -6.46 -4.30 13.56
C THR A 292 -7.53 -5.27 14.01
N TYR A 293 -7.21 -6.17 14.95
CA TYR A 293 -8.19 -7.08 15.51
C TYR A 293 -9.37 -6.32 16.12
N SER A 294 -9.10 -5.35 17.00
CA SER A 294 -10.15 -4.62 17.72
C SER A 294 -11.02 -3.80 16.77
N PHE A 295 -10.42 -3.21 15.73
CA PHE A 295 -11.14 -2.49 14.67
C PHE A 295 -12.06 -3.44 13.90
N VAL A 296 -11.54 -4.55 13.38
CA VAL A 296 -12.30 -5.52 12.59
C VAL A 296 -13.44 -6.15 13.40
N GLN A 297 -13.17 -6.56 14.65
CA GLN A 297 -14.18 -7.15 15.52
C GLN A 297 -15.28 -6.17 15.89
N THR A 298 -14.92 -4.93 16.24
CA THR A 298 -15.90 -3.88 16.57
C THR A 298 -16.81 -3.62 15.40
N LEU A 299 -16.26 -3.43 14.20
CA LEU A 299 -17.06 -3.22 13.01
C LEU A 299 -17.92 -4.43 12.67
N ARG A 300 -17.45 -5.67 12.85
CA ARG A 300 -18.27 -6.87 12.59
C ARG A 300 -19.45 -7.00 13.56
N GLN A 301 -19.25 -6.72 14.84
CA GLN A 301 -20.23 -6.99 15.90
C GLN A 301 -21.23 -5.85 16.12
N GLU A 302 -20.84 -4.59 15.87
CA GLU A 302 -21.70 -3.43 16.12
C GLU A 302 -22.09 -2.76 14.79
N PRO A 303 -23.38 -2.81 14.38
CA PRO A 303 -23.84 -2.10 13.20
C PRO A 303 -23.98 -0.59 13.49
N ARG A 304 -23.75 0.26 12.47
CA ARG A 304 -23.98 1.72 12.49
C ARG A 304 -23.25 2.45 13.63
N LEU A 305 -21.95 2.24 13.72
CA LEU A 305 -21.09 2.92 14.68
C LEU A 305 -20.86 4.38 14.30
N THR A 306 -20.68 5.22 15.31
CA THR A 306 -20.05 6.54 15.17
C THR A 306 -18.56 6.42 15.44
N TYR A 307 -17.76 7.43 15.05
CA TYR A 307 -16.31 7.41 15.31
C TYR A 307 -16.00 7.29 16.81
N GLY A 308 -16.72 8.04 17.65
CA GLY A 308 -16.56 7.98 19.10
C GLY A 308 -16.88 6.60 19.66
N ARG A 309 -17.97 5.96 19.22
CA ARG A 309 -18.32 4.61 19.66
C ARG A 309 -17.30 3.56 19.19
N LEU A 310 -16.82 3.68 17.94
CA LEU A 310 -15.77 2.82 17.41
C LEU A 310 -14.51 2.88 18.28
N LEU A 311 -14.00 4.09 18.56
CA LEU A 311 -12.81 4.29 19.38
C LEU A 311 -12.97 3.73 20.79
N ILE A 312 -14.10 4.03 21.46
CA ILE A 312 -14.39 3.52 22.82
C ILE A 312 -14.45 1.99 22.82
N SER A 313 -15.15 1.38 21.86
CA SER A 313 -15.24 -0.08 21.75
C SER A 313 -13.87 -0.71 21.48
N MET A 314 -13.04 -0.10 20.63
CA MET A 314 -11.66 -0.56 20.40
C MET A 314 -10.81 -0.49 21.66
N HIS A 315 -10.80 0.65 22.38
CA HIS A 315 -10.09 0.79 23.67
C HIS A 315 -10.52 -0.29 24.67
N ASN A 316 -11.82 -0.52 24.81
CA ASN A 316 -12.35 -1.51 25.75
C ASN A 316 -11.91 -2.94 25.39
N ARG A 317 -11.86 -3.28 24.10
CA ARG A 317 -11.39 -4.60 23.64
C ARG A 317 -9.90 -4.81 23.89
N ILE A 318 -9.07 -3.82 23.56
CA ILE A 318 -7.63 -3.91 23.77
C ILE A 318 -7.33 -4.11 25.25
N ARG A 319 -8.01 -3.33 26.10
CA ARG A 319 -7.90 -3.45 27.56
C ARG A 319 -8.38 -4.79 28.09
N ALA A 320 -9.54 -5.26 27.66
CA ALA A 320 -10.10 -6.53 28.13
C ALA A 320 -9.18 -7.71 27.79
N ALA A 321 -8.57 -7.70 26.60
CA ALA A 321 -7.58 -8.71 26.23
C ALA A 321 -6.32 -8.61 27.08
N ARG A 322 -5.81 -7.40 27.35
CA ARG A 322 -4.68 -7.20 28.27
C ARG A 322 -4.97 -7.79 29.65
N ASP A 323 -6.15 -7.49 30.21
CA ASP A 323 -6.56 -7.97 31.52
C ASP A 323 -6.71 -9.51 31.54
N ALA A 324 -7.16 -10.12 30.44
CA ALA A 324 -7.32 -11.57 30.31
C ALA A 324 -5.99 -12.37 30.27
N ILE A 325 -4.88 -11.76 29.81
CA ILE A 325 -3.56 -12.42 29.78
C ILE A 325 -2.88 -12.39 31.17
N GLY A 326 -3.47 -11.71 32.16
CA GLY A 326 -2.86 -11.60 33.49
C GLY A 326 -1.56 -10.79 33.51
N LEU A 327 -1.32 -9.97 32.49
CA LEU A 327 -0.23 -9.02 32.47
C LEU A 327 -0.54 -7.93 33.50
N ASN A 328 0.12 -8.02 34.68
CA ASN A 328 0.20 -6.91 35.63
C ASN A 328 0.55 -5.62 34.88
N SER A 329 0.07 -4.49 35.38
CA SER A 329 0.17 -3.13 34.82
C SER A 329 1.56 -2.62 34.39
N ASN A 330 2.60 -3.46 34.48
CA ASN A 330 3.99 -3.18 34.14
C ASN A 330 4.52 -4.00 32.95
N ALA A 331 3.69 -4.75 32.23
CA ALA A 331 4.11 -5.40 30.98
C ALA A 331 3.96 -4.41 29.80
N PRO A 332 5.07 -3.95 29.19
CA PRO A 332 5.07 -2.90 28.16
C PRO A 332 4.52 -3.35 26.80
N HIS A 333 4.08 -4.61 26.66
CA HIS A 333 3.77 -5.20 25.36
C HIS A 333 2.33 -4.97 24.87
N LEU A 334 1.49 -4.25 25.63
CA LEU A 334 0.06 -4.04 25.33
C LEU A 334 -0.43 -2.63 25.73
N SER A 335 0.43 -1.61 25.64
CA SER A 335 0.08 -0.19 25.87
C SER A 335 -0.58 0.49 24.67
N GLN A 336 -0.89 -0.25 23.59
CA GLN A 336 -1.52 0.30 22.40
C GLN A 336 -2.88 0.95 22.70
N GLU A 337 -2.95 2.27 22.53
CA GLU A 337 -4.18 3.05 22.58
C GLU A 337 -4.55 3.52 21.17
N PRO A 338 -5.77 3.24 20.68
CA PRO A 338 -6.20 3.72 19.37
C PRO A 338 -6.30 5.24 19.38
N GLN A 339 -5.53 5.89 18.51
CA GLN A 339 -5.55 7.33 18.31
C GLN A 339 -6.26 7.65 17.00
N LEU A 340 -7.03 8.74 16.98
CA LEU A 340 -7.70 9.25 15.79
C LEU A 340 -7.05 10.58 15.39
N SER A 341 -6.66 10.73 14.15
CA SER A 341 -6.26 12.02 13.57
C SER A 341 -7.01 12.29 12.26
N SER A 342 -7.17 13.56 11.90
CA SER A 342 -7.94 13.94 10.70
C SER A 342 -7.52 15.27 10.09
N SER A 343 -7.73 15.41 8.79
CA SER A 343 -7.60 16.68 8.06
C SER A 343 -8.61 17.74 8.50
N PHE A 344 -9.75 17.35 9.09
CA PHE A 344 -10.76 18.28 9.60
C PHE A 344 -11.30 17.83 10.96
N LYS A 345 -11.60 18.78 11.84
CA LYS A 345 -12.34 18.53 13.09
C LYS A 345 -13.80 18.18 12.77
N PHE A 346 -14.37 17.24 13.53
CA PHE A 346 -15.78 16.88 13.44
C PHE A 346 -16.32 16.32 14.76
N GLU A 347 -17.64 16.29 14.92
CA GLU A 347 -18.31 15.70 16.08
C GLU A 347 -18.25 14.17 16.02
N ILE A 348 -17.32 13.57 16.77
CA ILE A 348 -17.04 12.13 16.67
C ILE A 348 -18.20 11.25 17.13
N HIS A 349 -19.03 11.75 18.05
CA HIS A 349 -20.15 10.99 18.63
C HIS A 349 -21.39 11.00 17.76
N SER A 350 -21.51 11.94 16.83
CA SER A 350 -22.63 12.04 15.90
C SER A 350 -22.27 11.62 14.48
N LYS A 351 -20.99 11.75 14.07
CA LYS A 351 -20.53 11.35 12.74
C LYS A 351 -20.52 9.82 12.61
N PRO A 352 -21.32 9.24 11.70
CA PRO A 352 -21.27 7.80 11.43
C PRO A 352 -19.92 7.40 10.83
N PHE A 353 -19.41 6.24 11.23
CA PHE A 353 -18.26 5.62 10.61
C PHE A 353 -18.69 4.94 9.31
N THR A 354 -18.09 5.37 8.19
CA THR A 354 -18.31 4.78 6.87
C THR A 354 -17.01 4.78 6.08
N ILE A 355 -16.81 3.71 5.31
CA ILE A 355 -15.74 3.48 4.33
C ILE A 355 -16.29 2.81 3.08
#